data_AF-A0AAP6ZVG2-F1
#
_entry.id   AF-A0AAP6ZVG2-F1
#
_cell.length_a   1.000
_cell.length_b   1.000
_cell.length_c   1.000
_cell.angle_alpha   90.00
_cell.angle_beta   90.00
_cell.angle_gamma   90.00
#
_symmetry.space_group_name_H-M   'P 1'
#
loop_
_entity.id
_entity.type
_entity.pdbx_description
1 polymer ?
#
loop_
_entity_poly.entity_id
_entity_poly.type
_entity_poly.pdbx_seq_one_letter_code
_entity_poly.pdbx_strand_id
1 'polypeptide(L)'
;MELSNMSVVGTHAGGLNWLIRDNEYDIMSAHDFPVASNQIDNWPSYPAFKETLDRRIKRFFEKMETSQRIFFLRLGGTYEEALELQTELRAIVKHQFHILLVNHTPNYGIVECHWPLEHVCAIEVPLDGEQYPELWNYILFGVLLLGQP
;
A
#
# COMPACT_ATOMS: atom_id res chain seq x y z
N MET A 1 12.66 6.70 -3.12
CA MET A 1 12.52 8.14 -2.83
C MET A 1 13.82 8.74 -2.35
N GLU A 2 14.66 9.04 -3.32
CA GLU A 2 15.89 9.81 -3.13
C GLU A 2 15.60 11.30 -3.33
N LEU A 3 16.27 12.18 -2.57
CA LEU A 3 16.06 13.63 -2.65
C LEU A 3 16.20 14.17 -4.09
N SER A 4 17.14 13.63 -4.87
CA SER A 4 17.36 14.03 -6.27
C SER A 4 16.18 13.75 -7.19
N ASN A 5 15.32 12.81 -6.82
CA ASN A 5 14.20 12.36 -7.63
C ASN A 5 12.88 13.00 -7.17
N MET A 6 12.89 13.73 -6.06
CA MET A 6 11.69 14.31 -5.44
C MET A 6 11.26 15.62 -6.11
N SER A 7 9.97 15.80 -6.27
CA SER A 7 9.37 17.08 -6.68
C SER A 7 8.11 17.37 -5.87
N VAL A 8 7.96 18.63 -5.45
CA VAL A 8 6.73 19.12 -4.84
C VAL A 8 5.70 19.33 -5.95
N VAL A 9 4.57 18.62 -5.88
CA VAL A 9 3.47 18.76 -6.85
C VAL A 9 2.25 19.48 -6.27
N GLY A 10 2.28 19.78 -4.96
CA GLY A 10 1.24 20.54 -4.28
C GLY A 10 1.26 20.31 -2.77
N THR A 11 0.09 20.45 -2.15
CA THR A 11 -0.11 20.19 -0.73
C THR A 11 -1.27 19.24 -0.50
N HIS A 12 -1.22 18.45 0.57
CA HIS A 12 -2.26 17.53 0.99
C HIS A 12 -2.78 17.87 2.40
N ALA A 13 -3.88 17.23 2.82
CA ALA A 13 -4.49 17.40 4.15
C ALA A 13 -4.76 18.88 4.51
N GLY A 14 -5.38 19.63 3.61
CA GLY A 14 -5.70 21.05 3.85
C GLY A 14 -4.49 21.98 3.92
N GLY A 15 -3.34 21.60 3.34
CA GLY A 15 -2.12 22.40 3.34
C GLY A 15 -1.13 22.05 4.44
N LEU A 16 -1.40 21.01 5.24
CA LEU A 16 -0.54 20.62 6.35
C LEU A 16 0.69 19.81 5.92
N ASN A 17 0.64 19.15 4.77
CA ASN A 17 1.73 18.34 4.24
C ASN A 17 2.07 18.73 2.80
N TRP A 18 3.35 18.67 2.45
CA TRP A 18 3.80 18.70 1.07
C TRP A 18 3.41 17.40 0.38
N LEU A 19 2.85 17.51 -0.81
CA LEU A 19 2.61 16.37 -1.68
C LEU A 19 3.84 16.19 -2.57
N ILE A 20 4.59 15.12 -2.32
CA ILE A 20 5.86 14.83 -3.00
C ILE A 20 5.68 13.70 -4.00
N ARG A 21 6.21 13.87 -5.21
CA ARG A 21 6.37 12.82 -6.23
C ARG A 21 7.83 12.38 -6.30
N ASP A 22 8.08 11.08 -6.26
CA ASP A 22 9.32 10.47 -6.75
C ASP A 22 9.19 10.25 -8.25
N ASN A 23 9.98 10.98 -9.04
CA ASN A 23 9.89 10.96 -10.50
C ASN A 23 10.51 9.71 -11.14
N GLU A 24 11.32 8.93 -10.41
CA GLU A 24 11.96 7.73 -10.94
C GLU A 24 10.97 6.55 -10.99
N TYR A 25 10.20 6.38 -9.92
CA TYR A 25 9.28 5.24 -9.76
C TYR A 25 7.80 5.64 -9.77
N ASP A 26 7.52 6.91 -10.01
CA ASP A 26 6.18 7.50 -9.99
C ASP A 26 5.40 7.24 -8.68
N ILE A 27 6.06 7.48 -7.54
CA ILE A 27 5.48 7.24 -6.20
C ILE A 27 5.10 8.57 -5.54
N MET A 28 3.88 8.63 -5.00
CA MET A 28 3.38 9.77 -4.24
C MET A 28 3.55 9.57 -2.73
N SER A 29 4.09 10.58 -2.04
CA SER A 29 4.05 10.70 -0.57
C SER A 29 3.22 11.92 -0.18
N ALA A 30 2.15 11.67 0.56
CA ALA A 30 1.16 12.69 0.93
C ALA A 30 1.19 13.12 2.41
N HIS A 31 1.82 12.31 3.29
CA HIS A 31 1.75 12.50 4.75
C HIS A 31 3.12 12.55 5.44
N ASP A 32 4.22 12.28 4.74
CA ASP A 32 5.54 12.14 5.38
C ASP A 32 6.29 13.47 5.53
N PHE A 33 5.83 14.54 4.88
CA PHE A 33 6.53 15.83 4.83
C PHE A 33 5.64 16.99 5.32
N PRO A 34 5.55 17.22 6.64
CA PRO A 34 4.79 18.34 7.19
C PRO A 34 5.34 19.70 6.73
N VAL A 35 4.46 20.61 6.31
CA VAL A 35 4.82 21.99 5.90
C VAL A 35 5.41 22.78 7.08
N ALA A 36 4.96 22.50 8.30
CA ALA A 36 5.47 23.14 9.51
C ALA A 36 6.95 22.83 9.79
N SER A 37 7.47 21.73 9.23
CA SER A 37 8.84 21.27 9.47
C SER A 37 9.73 21.35 8.23
N ASN A 38 9.17 21.54 7.03
CA ASN A 38 9.91 21.48 5.78
C ASN A 38 9.60 22.69 4.89
N GLN A 39 10.60 23.15 4.14
CA GLN A 39 10.46 24.21 3.14
C GLN A 39 10.84 23.66 1.77
N ILE A 40 10.35 24.33 0.73
CA ILE A 40 10.82 24.08 -0.64
C ILE A 40 12.34 24.31 -0.63
N ASP A 41 13.10 23.33 -1.11
CA ASP A 41 14.57 23.24 -1.10
C ASP A 41 15.25 22.96 0.26
N ASN A 42 14.49 22.73 1.34
CA ASN A 42 15.06 22.33 2.64
C ASN A 42 14.18 21.31 3.38
N TRP A 43 14.71 20.09 3.52
CA TRP A 43 13.97 18.91 4.01
C TRP A 43 14.57 18.34 5.31
N PRO A 44 14.52 19.05 6.44
CA PRO A 44 15.14 18.58 7.68
C PRO A 44 14.50 17.30 8.24
N SER A 45 13.25 16.96 7.87
CA SER A 45 12.64 15.68 8.26
C SER A 45 13.05 14.51 7.35
N TYR A 46 13.70 14.77 6.22
CA TYR A 46 14.05 13.73 5.24
C TYR A 46 14.93 12.61 5.82
N PRO A 47 15.99 12.87 6.62
CA PRO A 47 16.79 11.79 7.17
C PRO A 47 15.98 10.78 8.00
N ALA A 48 15.07 11.26 8.85
CA ALA A 48 14.21 10.40 9.67
C ALA A 48 13.17 9.63 8.83
N PHE A 49 12.63 10.27 7.79
CA PHE A 49 11.77 9.62 6.80
C PHE A 49 12.53 8.49 6.09
N LYS A 50 13.72 8.78 5.56
CA LYS A 50 14.55 7.84 4.79
C LYS A 50 14.99 6.65 5.65
N GLU A 51 15.41 6.88 6.90
CA GLU A 51 15.71 5.82 7.86
C GLU A 51 14.49 4.89 8.09
N THR A 52 13.30 5.48 8.25
CA THR A 52 12.06 4.71 8.42
C THR A 52 11.72 3.91 7.17
N LEU A 53 11.84 4.52 5.99
CA LEU A 53 11.58 3.88 4.71
C LEU A 53 12.54 2.71 4.48
N ASP A 54 13.84 2.91 4.64
CA ASP A 54 14.87 1.89 4.43
C ASP A 54 14.70 0.71 5.40
N ARG A 55 14.38 0.99 6.67
CA ARG A 55 14.06 -0.05 7.65
C ARG A 55 12.81 -0.84 7.26
N ARG A 56 11.77 -0.18 6.74
CA ARG A 56 10.54 -0.85 6.27
C ARG A 56 10.80 -1.69 5.04
N ILE A 57 11.58 -1.19 4.08
CA ILE A 57 12.00 -1.92 2.86
C ILE A 57 12.79 -3.17 3.25
N LYS A 58 13.80 -3.02 4.11
CA LYS A 58 14.60 -4.15 4.59
C LYS A 58 13.71 -5.21 5.26
N ARG A 59 12.84 -4.79 6.17
CA ARG A 59 11.90 -5.70 6.84
C ARG A 59 10.94 -6.36 5.86
N PHE A 60 10.49 -5.64 4.83
CA PHE A 60 9.60 -6.18 3.79
C PHE A 60 10.27 -7.34 3.09
N PHE A 61 11.49 -7.14 2.56
CA PHE A 61 12.28 -8.21 1.94
C PHE A 61 12.53 -9.34 2.94
N GLU A 62 13.05 -9.09 4.14
CA GLU A 62 13.23 -10.14 5.16
C GLU A 62 11.95 -11.00 5.38
N LYS A 63 10.76 -10.41 5.28
CA LYS A 63 9.49 -11.16 5.38
C LYS A 63 9.14 -11.95 4.13
N MET A 64 9.47 -11.48 2.92
CA MET A 64 9.31 -12.25 1.68
C MET A 64 10.13 -13.55 1.72
N GLU A 65 11.33 -13.49 2.30
CA GLU A 65 12.25 -14.63 2.39
C GLU A 65 11.93 -15.62 3.52
N THR A 66 11.31 -15.15 4.61
CA THR A 66 11.19 -15.96 5.85
C THR A 66 9.78 -16.36 6.22
N SER A 67 8.76 -15.61 5.81
CA SER A 67 7.38 -15.84 6.24
C SER A 67 6.77 -17.00 5.47
N GLN A 68 6.18 -17.97 6.15
CA GLN A 68 5.57 -19.13 5.49
C GLN A 68 4.31 -18.78 4.71
N ARG A 69 3.56 -17.77 5.18
CA ARG A 69 2.34 -17.25 4.55
C ARG A 69 2.30 -15.74 4.71
N ILE A 70 2.04 -15.02 3.62
CA ILE A 70 1.90 -13.56 3.61
C ILE A 70 0.51 -13.21 3.07
N PHE A 71 -0.14 -12.24 3.71
CA PHE A 71 -1.40 -11.68 3.24
C PHE A 71 -1.19 -10.21 2.91
N PHE A 72 -1.44 -9.84 1.66
CA PHE A 72 -1.40 -8.45 1.20
C PHE A 72 -2.83 -7.94 1.05
N LEU A 73 -3.07 -6.73 1.56
CA LEU A 73 -4.29 -5.98 1.29
C LEU A 73 -3.93 -4.80 0.39
N ARG A 74 -4.57 -4.70 -0.77
CA ARG A 74 -4.43 -3.57 -1.69
C ARG A 74 -5.78 -2.87 -1.84
N LEU A 75 -5.78 -1.55 -1.66
CA LEU A 75 -6.93 -0.70 -1.96
C LEU A 75 -6.74 -0.11 -3.36
N GLY A 76 -7.72 -0.33 -4.23
CA GLY A 76 -7.67 0.16 -5.60
C GLY A 76 -6.73 -0.64 -6.51
N GLY A 77 -7.18 -0.87 -7.74
CA GLY A 77 -6.35 -1.34 -8.83
C GLY A 77 -7.16 -2.01 -9.93
N THR A 78 -6.59 -2.00 -11.11
CA THR A 78 -7.07 -2.70 -12.30
C THR A 78 -6.64 -4.16 -12.29
N TYR A 79 -7.21 -4.95 -13.20
CA TYR A 79 -6.79 -6.32 -13.42
C TYR A 79 -5.31 -6.40 -13.83
N GLU A 80 -4.87 -5.50 -14.72
CA GLU A 80 -3.51 -5.44 -15.25
C GLU A 80 -2.50 -5.15 -14.13
N GLU A 81 -2.77 -4.16 -13.27
CA GLU A 81 -1.92 -3.85 -12.11
C GLU A 81 -1.87 -5.01 -11.12
N ALA A 82 -2.97 -5.73 -10.92
CA ALA A 82 -3.00 -6.90 -10.04
C ALA A 82 -2.20 -8.09 -10.61
N LEU A 83 -2.25 -8.29 -11.92
CA LEU A 83 -1.46 -9.29 -12.62
C LEU A 83 0.04 -8.96 -12.53
N GLU A 84 0.42 -7.70 -12.72
CA GLU A 84 1.80 -7.24 -12.56
C GLU A 84 2.27 -7.43 -11.11
N LEU A 85 1.49 -6.98 -10.13
CA LEU A 85 1.81 -7.15 -8.71
C LEU A 85 2.00 -8.62 -8.32
N GLN A 86 1.10 -9.51 -8.76
CA GLN A 86 1.24 -10.94 -8.51
C GLN A 86 2.52 -11.48 -9.16
N THR A 87 2.83 -11.08 -10.39
CA THR A 87 4.03 -11.53 -11.12
C THR A 87 5.30 -11.16 -10.37
N GLU A 88 5.40 -9.91 -9.91
CA GLU A 88 6.55 -9.42 -9.14
C GLU A 88 6.64 -10.11 -7.77
N LEU A 89 5.52 -10.28 -7.07
CA LEU A 89 5.51 -10.98 -5.78
C LEU A 89 5.88 -12.46 -5.92
N ARG A 90 5.49 -13.15 -7.01
CA ARG A 90 5.92 -14.53 -7.29
C ARG A 90 7.44 -14.64 -7.47
N ALA A 91 8.10 -13.59 -7.95
CA ALA A 91 9.55 -13.60 -8.15
C ALA A 91 10.33 -13.46 -6.84
N ILE A 92 9.76 -12.79 -5.84
CA ILE A 92 10.48 -12.44 -4.59
C ILE A 92 9.98 -13.19 -3.34
N VAL A 93 8.72 -13.64 -3.31
CA VAL A 93 8.18 -14.38 -2.15
C VAL A 93 8.63 -15.83 -2.21
N LYS A 94 9.35 -16.27 -1.18
CA LYS A 94 9.89 -17.65 -1.12
C LYS A 94 8.83 -18.71 -0.88
N HIS A 95 7.77 -18.36 -0.15
CA HIS A 95 6.73 -19.28 0.30
C HIS A 95 5.36 -18.90 -0.29
N GLN A 96 4.30 -18.92 0.52
CA GLN A 96 2.94 -18.68 0.04
C GLN A 96 2.53 -17.23 0.28
N PHE A 97 1.80 -16.64 -0.67
CA PHE A 97 1.14 -15.36 -0.46
C PHE A 97 -0.25 -15.33 -1.11
N HIS A 98 -1.08 -14.43 -0.59
CA HIS A 98 -2.38 -14.07 -1.16
C HIS A 98 -2.52 -12.56 -1.13
N ILE A 99 -3.20 -12.02 -2.14
CA ILE A 99 -3.54 -10.61 -2.28
C ILE A 99 -5.07 -10.52 -2.22
N LEU A 100 -5.57 -9.71 -1.30
CA LEU A 100 -6.93 -9.18 -1.35
C LEU A 100 -6.86 -7.79 -1.96
N LEU A 101 -7.46 -7.62 -3.15
CA LEU A 101 -7.61 -6.33 -3.80
C LEU A 101 -9.04 -5.83 -3.61
N VAL A 102 -9.18 -4.62 -3.08
CA VAL A 102 -10.48 -4.03 -2.72
C VAL A 102 -10.68 -2.75 -3.52
N ASN A 103 -11.61 -2.78 -4.45
CA ASN A 103 -12.03 -1.63 -5.26
C ASN A 103 -13.28 -0.98 -4.68
N HIS A 104 -13.35 0.35 -4.77
CA HIS A 104 -14.58 1.08 -4.46
C HIS A 104 -15.62 0.85 -5.55
N THR A 105 -16.86 0.58 -5.15
CA THR A 105 -18.03 0.57 -6.04
C THR A 105 -19.18 1.34 -5.39
N PRO A 106 -19.99 2.09 -6.15
CA PRO A 106 -21.20 2.71 -5.61
C PRO A 106 -22.32 1.69 -5.33
N ASN A 107 -22.16 0.44 -5.78
CA ASN A 107 -23.14 -0.62 -5.60
C ASN A 107 -23.23 -1.05 -4.14
N TYR A 108 -24.43 -1.45 -3.71
CA TYR A 108 -24.65 -1.98 -2.37
C TYR A 108 -24.16 -3.43 -2.26
N GLY A 109 -23.34 -3.71 -1.26
CA GLY A 109 -22.84 -5.06 -0.97
C GLY A 109 -21.41 -5.34 -1.46
N ILE A 110 -20.96 -6.58 -1.26
CA ILE A 110 -19.64 -7.04 -1.69
C ILE A 110 -19.81 -7.86 -2.97
N VAL A 111 -19.06 -7.52 -4.01
CA VAL A 111 -19.04 -8.24 -5.28
C VAL A 111 -17.66 -8.81 -5.51
N GLU A 112 -17.56 -10.13 -5.70
CA GLU A 112 -16.28 -10.75 -6.08
C GLU A 112 -16.03 -10.59 -7.59
N CYS A 113 -14.93 -9.92 -7.91
CA CYS A 113 -14.41 -9.80 -9.26
C CYS A 113 -13.65 -11.11 -9.55
N HIS A 114 -14.29 -12.04 -10.26
CA HIS A 114 -13.78 -13.39 -10.55
C HIS A 114 -12.60 -13.36 -11.54
N TRP A 115 -11.51 -12.70 -11.16
CA TRP A 115 -10.30 -12.56 -11.96
C TRP A 115 -9.54 -13.90 -11.99
N PRO A 116 -9.07 -14.35 -13.15
CA PRO A 116 -8.35 -15.63 -13.29
C PRO A 116 -6.88 -15.52 -12.81
N LEU A 117 -6.67 -15.02 -11.59
CA LEU A 117 -5.37 -14.82 -10.97
C LEU A 117 -5.23 -15.74 -9.74
N GLU A 118 -4.19 -16.55 -9.73
CA GLU A 118 -3.97 -17.62 -8.74
C GLU A 118 -3.86 -17.13 -7.29
N HIS A 119 -3.25 -15.97 -7.08
CA HIS A 119 -2.95 -15.41 -5.76
C HIS A 119 -3.79 -14.17 -5.43
N VAL A 120 -4.75 -13.79 -6.28
CA VAL A 120 -5.53 -12.55 -6.09
C VAL A 120 -7.00 -12.89 -5.92
N CYS A 121 -7.57 -12.46 -4.81
CA CYS A 121 -9.02 -12.27 -4.66
C CYS A 121 -9.30 -10.78 -4.83
N ALA A 122 -10.08 -10.42 -5.85
CA ALA A 122 -10.49 -9.04 -6.09
C ALA A 122 -11.96 -8.88 -5.73
N ILE A 123 -12.29 -7.83 -4.98
CA ILE A 123 -13.64 -7.50 -4.59
C ILE A 123 -13.94 -6.02 -4.86
N GLU A 124 -15.21 -5.75 -5.12
CA GLU A 124 -15.78 -4.42 -5.18
C GLU A 124 -16.72 -4.20 -3.99
N VAL A 125 -16.54 -3.09 -3.29
CA VAL A 125 -17.28 -2.77 -2.07
C VAL A 125 -17.59 -1.27 -1.97
N PRO A 126 -18.71 -0.86 -1.33
CA PRO A 126 -19.04 0.55 -1.10
C PRO A 126 -18.21 1.16 0.03
N LEU A 127 -16.88 1.01 -0.05
CA LEU A 127 -15.94 1.59 0.91
C LEU A 127 -15.37 2.89 0.36
N ASP A 128 -15.51 3.96 1.13
CA ASP A 128 -14.64 5.13 1.04
C ASP A 128 -13.65 5.09 2.21
N GLY A 129 -12.64 4.21 2.08
CA GLY A 129 -11.59 4.01 3.10
C GLY A 129 -12.01 3.22 4.34
N GLU A 130 -11.59 3.69 5.52
CA GLU A 130 -11.75 3.00 6.82
C GLU A 130 -13.12 3.23 7.50
N GLN A 131 -14.05 3.93 6.84
CA GLN A 131 -15.28 4.45 7.46
C GLN A 131 -16.29 3.38 7.90
N TYR A 132 -16.12 2.12 7.48
CA TYR A 132 -17.07 1.03 7.74
C TYR A 132 -16.41 -0.19 8.41
N PRO A 133 -16.13 -0.14 9.73
CA PRO A 133 -15.45 -1.22 10.46
C PRO A 133 -16.16 -2.58 10.33
N GLU A 134 -17.49 -2.61 10.33
CA GLU A 134 -18.25 -3.87 10.22
C GLU A 134 -18.05 -4.56 8.87
N LEU A 135 -17.86 -3.77 7.80
CA LEU A 135 -17.60 -4.32 6.48
C LEU A 135 -16.19 -4.92 6.43
N TRP A 136 -15.20 -4.27 7.04
CA TRP A 136 -13.85 -4.83 7.19
C TRP A 136 -13.82 -6.09 8.05
N ASN A 137 -14.59 -6.14 9.14
CA ASN A 137 -14.74 -7.35 9.96
C ASN A 137 -15.29 -8.52 9.15
N TYR A 138 -16.25 -8.26 8.27
CA TYR A 138 -16.82 -9.27 7.38
C TYR A 138 -15.82 -9.71 6.30
N ILE A 139 -15.17 -8.75 5.61
CA ILE A 139 -14.19 -9.03 4.55
C ILE A 139 -13.01 -9.86 5.06
N LEU A 140 -12.51 -9.53 6.25
CA LEU A 140 -11.36 -10.19 6.87
C LEU A 140 -11.77 -11.35 7.79
N PHE A 141 -13.05 -11.75 7.78
CA PHE A 141 -13.53 -12.82 8.62
C PHE A 141 -12.78 -14.13 8.30
N GLY A 142 -12.20 -14.74 9.33
CA GLY A 142 -11.40 -15.96 9.18
C GLY A 142 -9.92 -15.73 8.80
N VAL A 143 -9.50 -14.49 8.55
CA VAL A 143 -8.08 -14.16 8.42
C VAL A 143 -7.45 -14.12 9.80
N LEU A 144 -6.50 -15.02 10.04
CA LEU A 144 -5.80 -15.15 11.32
C LEU A 144 -4.32 -14.82 11.15
N LEU A 145 -3.81 -13.94 12.02
CA LEU A 145 -2.37 -13.73 12.12
C LEU A 145 -1.75 -14.89 12.90
N LEU A 146 -0.95 -15.71 12.23
CA LEU A 146 -0.25 -16.82 12.86
C LEU A 146 1.02 -16.28 13.55
N GLY A 147 1.14 -16.48 14.86
CA GLY A 147 2.37 -16.19 15.61
C GLY A 147 2.40 -14.92 16.48
N GLN A 148 1.27 -14.51 17.04
CA GLN A 148 1.26 -13.78 18.33
C GLN A 148 0.84 -14.79 19.43
N PRO A 149 1.35 -14.65 20.67
CA PRO A 149 1.12 -15.61 21.76
C PRO A 149 -0.37 -15.85 22.06
#